data_AF-A0A9D9DZS0-F1
#
_entry.id   AF-A0A9D9DZS0-F1
#
_cell.length_a   1.000
_cell.length_b   1.000
_cell.length_c   1.000
_cell.angle_alpha   90.00
_cell.angle_beta   90.00
_cell.angle_gamma   90.00
#
_symmetry.space_group_name_H-M   'P 1'
#
loop_
_entity.id
_entity.type
_entity.pdbx_description
1 polymer ?
#
loop_
_entity_poly.entity_id
_entity_poly.type
_entity_poly.pdbx_seq_one_letter_code
_entity_poly.pdbx_strand_id
1 'polypeptide(L)'
;MSNKKMQKQKDRKKNRQKNGISGFSTLNQVAGVPKPREHRSSIPVEAPSSIVEPHPTCVYCGSEIENIASAFMVGEESFAHFDCVLERIRESEKPADDQSVSYLGSGIFGLIGKDDEGKPVILKKITIETPDETKAMKTYISTLRS
;
A
#
# COMPACT_ATOMS: atom_id res chain seq x y z
N MET A 1 79.82 -33.34 -20.83
CA MET A 1 78.71 -33.42 -21.79
C MET A 1 77.46 -32.81 -21.15
N SER A 2 76.79 -31.89 -21.87
CA SER A 2 75.38 -31.46 -21.76
C SER A 2 74.93 -30.67 -20.52
N ASN A 3 74.88 -29.33 -20.54
CA ASN A 3 73.86 -28.41 -21.10
C ASN A 3 72.47 -28.40 -20.42
N LYS A 4 72.15 -27.31 -19.70
CA LYS A 4 70.97 -26.46 -19.99
C LYS A 4 71.03 -25.11 -19.25
N LYS A 5 71.65 -24.13 -19.92
CA LYS A 5 71.24 -22.73 -19.86
C LYS A 5 69.79 -22.65 -20.37
N MET A 6 68.83 -22.24 -19.53
CA MET A 6 67.57 -21.56 -19.91
C MET A 6 66.60 -21.62 -18.73
N GLN A 7 66.44 -20.51 -18.02
CA GLN A 7 65.20 -20.09 -17.30
C GLN A 7 65.38 -18.82 -16.45
N LYS A 8 66.57 -18.18 -16.47
CA LYS A 8 66.86 -16.96 -15.70
C LYS A 8 66.40 -15.63 -16.35
N GLN A 9 65.42 -15.61 -17.27
CA GLN A 9 65.12 -14.39 -18.04
C GLN A 9 63.65 -14.06 -18.35
N LYS A 10 62.64 -14.76 -17.82
CA LYS A 10 61.25 -14.55 -18.29
C LYS A 10 60.19 -13.93 -17.38
N ASP A 11 60.51 -13.50 -16.16
CA ASP A 11 59.52 -12.78 -15.32
C ASP A 11 60.00 -11.41 -14.82
N ARG A 12 60.87 -10.76 -15.61
CA ARG A 12 61.33 -9.37 -15.42
C ARG A 12 60.39 -8.31 -16.02
N LYS A 13 59.15 -8.65 -16.36
CA LYS A 13 58.19 -7.71 -16.99
C LYS A 13 56.79 -7.82 -16.37
N LYS A 14 56.59 -7.22 -15.19
CA LYS A 14 55.32 -6.60 -14.79
C LYS A 14 55.45 -5.63 -13.60
N ASN A 15 56.62 -5.01 -13.47
CA ASN A 15 56.77 -3.81 -12.66
C ASN A 15 56.46 -2.59 -13.53
N ARG A 16 55.19 -2.19 -13.61
CA ARG A 16 54.80 -0.87 -14.10
C ARG A 16 53.43 -0.50 -13.54
N GLN A 17 53.44 0.57 -12.72
CA GLN A 17 52.30 1.39 -12.28
C GLN A 17 51.43 0.74 -11.18
N LYS A 18 51.23 1.32 -10.00
CA LYS A 18 51.10 2.75 -9.68
C LYS A 18 51.65 3.07 -8.29
N ASN A 19 52.56 4.04 -8.24
CA ASN A 19 52.69 4.93 -7.10
C ASN A 19 51.43 5.80 -7.00
N GLY A 20 50.73 5.73 -5.88
CA GLY A 20 49.98 6.86 -5.30
C GLY A 20 50.53 7.02 -3.89
N ILE A 21 51.47 7.93 -3.68
CA ILE A 21 51.21 9.26 -3.11
C ILE A 21 50.41 9.15 -1.80
N SER A 22 51.21 9.15 -0.74
CA SER A 22 50.96 9.70 0.59
C SER A 22 49.71 10.58 0.71
N GLY A 23 48.86 10.23 1.68
CA GLY A 23 47.88 11.16 2.21
C GLY A 23 46.70 10.42 2.80
N PHE A 24 46.59 10.51 4.14
CA PHE A 24 45.46 10.03 4.93
C PHE A 24 45.50 8.54 5.33
N SER A 25 46.37 8.23 6.30
CA SER A 25 46.02 7.18 7.25
C SER A 25 44.72 7.63 7.93
N THR A 26 43.63 6.94 7.64
CA THR A 26 42.38 7.13 8.36
C THR A 26 42.64 6.92 9.85
N LEU A 27 42.62 8.05 10.55
CA LEU A 27 42.32 8.34 11.95
C LEU A 27 41.56 7.23 12.70
N ASN A 28 42.14 6.04 12.87
CA ASN A 28 41.58 4.94 13.65
C ASN A 28 42.62 4.20 14.50
N GLN A 29 43.83 4.76 14.63
CA GLN A 29 44.89 4.23 15.48
C GLN A 29 45.02 4.98 16.82
N VAL A 30 43.96 5.67 17.27
CA VAL A 30 43.90 6.13 18.66
C VAL A 30 43.49 4.93 19.51
N ALA A 31 44.48 4.27 20.11
CA ALA A 31 44.30 3.18 21.04
C ALA A 31 43.37 3.66 22.18
N GLY A 32 42.14 3.15 22.22
CA GLY A 32 41.19 3.48 23.29
C GLY A 32 39.73 3.60 22.87
N VAL A 33 39.37 3.54 21.59
CA VAL A 33 37.94 3.53 21.19
C VAL A 33 37.34 2.17 21.61
N PRO A 34 36.41 2.13 22.60
CA PRO A 34 35.76 0.88 22.96
C PRO A 34 34.99 0.37 21.74
N LYS A 35 35.21 -0.89 21.37
CA LYS A 35 34.45 -1.54 20.30
C LYS A 35 32.96 -1.35 20.61
N PRO A 36 32.13 -0.91 19.64
CA PRO A 36 30.70 -0.76 19.86
C PRO A 36 30.15 -2.09 20.36
N ARG A 37 29.60 -2.10 21.57
CA ARG A 37 29.00 -3.30 22.14
C ARG A 37 27.74 -3.58 21.33
N GLU A 38 27.64 -4.77 20.76
CA GLU A 38 26.42 -5.23 20.13
C GLU A 38 25.34 -5.33 21.21
N HIS A 39 24.48 -4.32 21.31
CA HIS A 39 23.27 -4.37 22.12
C HIS A 39 22.29 -5.31 21.42
N ARG A 40 22.36 -6.60 21.75
CA ARG A 40 21.29 -7.56 21.41
C ARG A 40 20.34 -7.61 22.61
N SER A 41 19.11 -7.14 22.42
CA SER A 41 18.05 -7.33 23.41
C SER A 41 17.86 -8.83 23.65
N SER A 42 17.92 -9.26 24.91
CA SER A 42 17.64 -10.64 25.32
C SER A 42 16.13 -10.93 25.41
N ILE A 43 15.29 -10.04 24.86
CA ILE A 43 13.85 -10.19 24.85
C ILE A 43 13.54 -11.31 23.86
N PRO A 44 12.88 -12.41 24.29
CA PRO A 44 12.40 -13.42 23.37
C PRO A 44 11.52 -12.75 22.32
N VAL A 45 11.92 -12.83 21.05
CA VAL A 45 11.08 -12.37 19.94
C VAL A 45 9.97 -13.41 19.79
N GLU A 46 8.77 -13.07 20.27
CA GLU A 46 7.59 -13.87 19.99
C GLU A 46 7.38 -13.90 18.48
N ALA A 47 7.16 -15.10 17.94
CA ALA A 47 6.88 -15.25 16.52
C ALA A 47 5.58 -14.49 16.18
N PRO A 48 5.56 -13.68 15.10
CA PRO A 48 4.35 -12.99 14.71
C PRO A 48 3.25 -14.01 14.44
N SER A 49 2.07 -13.81 15.06
CA SER A 49 0.88 -14.57 14.70
C SER A 49 0.50 -14.22 13.25
N SER A 50 0.30 -15.24 12.41
CA SER A 50 -0.20 -15.02 11.05
C SER A 50 -1.62 -14.49 11.14
N ILE A 51 -1.82 -13.23 10.76
CA ILE A 51 -3.14 -12.63 10.63
C ILE A 51 -3.77 -13.26 9.38
N VAL A 52 -4.90 -13.96 9.56
CA VAL A 52 -5.71 -14.46 8.45
C VAL A 52 -6.68 -13.34 8.08
N GLU A 53 -6.45 -12.70 6.94
CA GLU A 53 -7.38 -11.70 6.42
C GLU A 53 -8.62 -12.42 5.87
N PRO A 54 -9.84 -12.01 6.28
CA PRO A 54 -11.05 -12.54 5.67
C PRO A 54 -11.11 -12.07 4.21
N HIS A 55 -11.43 -12.97 3.28
CA HIS A 55 -11.65 -12.63 1.86
C HIS A 55 -13.17 -12.58 1.61
N PRO A 56 -13.84 -11.44 1.89
CA PRO A 56 -15.27 -11.33 1.66
C PRO A 56 -15.57 -11.39 0.16
N THR A 57 -16.69 -12.02 -0.19
CA THR A 57 -17.17 -12.09 -1.56
C THR A 57 -18.13 -10.94 -1.85
N CYS A 58 -18.03 -10.33 -3.03
CA CYS A 58 -18.94 -9.28 -3.46
C CYS A 58 -20.36 -9.83 -3.71
N VAL A 59 -21.38 -9.18 -3.14
CA VAL A 59 -22.78 -9.60 -3.31
C VAL A 59 -23.35 -9.44 -4.71
N TYR A 60 -22.75 -8.57 -5.54
CA TYR A 60 -23.24 -8.31 -6.89
C TYR A 60 -22.59 -9.20 -7.95
N CYS A 61 -21.27 -9.38 -7.89
CA CYS A 61 -20.54 -10.18 -8.90
C CYS A 61 -20.10 -11.56 -8.40
N GLY A 62 -20.12 -11.82 -7.09
CA GLY A 62 -19.71 -13.09 -6.50
C GLY A 62 -18.19 -13.31 -6.40
N SER A 63 -17.37 -12.40 -6.94
CA SER A 63 -15.92 -12.47 -6.85
C SER A 63 -15.40 -12.05 -5.47
N GLU A 64 -14.25 -12.62 -5.07
CA GLU A 64 -13.54 -12.21 -3.85
C GLU A 64 -13.08 -10.75 -3.95
N ILE A 65 -13.20 -10.02 -2.85
CA ILE A 65 -12.72 -8.65 -2.70
C ILE A 65 -11.28 -8.72 -2.19
N GLU A 66 -10.32 -8.42 -3.07
CA GLU A 66 -8.89 -8.38 -2.69
C GLU A 66 -8.58 -7.23 -1.72
N ASN A 67 -9.27 -6.09 -1.88
CA ASN A 67 -9.05 -4.90 -1.07
C ASN A 67 -10.34 -4.45 -0.38
N ILE A 68 -10.51 -4.89 0.87
CA ILE A 68 -11.67 -4.56 1.70
C ILE A 68 -11.78 -3.05 1.94
N ALA A 69 -10.66 -2.31 1.98
CA ALA A 69 -10.69 -0.87 2.21
C ALA A 69 -11.35 -0.08 1.05
N SER A 70 -11.46 -0.70 -0.13
CA SER A 70 -12.18 -0.12 -1.29
C SER A 70 -13.61 -0.64 -1.45
N ALA A 71 -14.06 -1.57 -0.61
CA ALA A 71 -15.40 -2.13 -0.68
C ALA A 71 -16.42 -1.28 0.09
N PHE A 72 -17.67 -1.31 -0.38
CA PHE A 72 -18.80 -0.73 0.35
C PHE A 72 -19.56 -1.82 1.10
N MET A 73 -20.09 -1.47 2.26
CA MET A 73 -21.08 -2.31 2.93
C MET A 73 -22.47 -2.03 2.33
N VAL A 74 -23.18 -3.10 2.00
CA VAL A 74 -24.54 -3.09 1.47
C VAL A 74 -25.41 -3.84 2.47
N GLY A 75 -26.07 -3.12 3.39
CA GLY A 75 -26.75 -3.71 4.54
C GLY A 75 -25.79 -4.08 5.68
N GLU A 76 -26.19 -5.00 6.56
CA GLU A 76 -25.46 -5.28 7.82
C GLU A 76 -24.18 -6.12 7.65
N GLU A 77 -24.14 -7.12 6.75
CA GLU A 77 -23.02 -8.08 6.68
C GLU A 77 -22.57 -8.42 5.24
N SER A 78 -22.82 -7.53 4.30
CA SER A 78 -22.58 -7.79 2.88
C SER A 78 -21.68 -6.74 2.27
N PHE A 79 -20.66 -7.18 1.54
CA PHE A 79 -19.70 -6.29 0.89
C PHE A 79 -19.93 -6.26 -0.62
N ALA A 80 -19.66 -5.11 -1.22
CA ALA A 80 -19.72 -4.92 -2.65
C ALA A 80 -18.50 -4.17 -3.17
N HIS A 81 -18.06 -4.51 -4.37
CA HIS A 81 -17.05 -3.73 -5.08
C HIS A 81 -17.57 -2.33 -5.41
N PHE A 82 -16.66 -1.36 -5.45
CA PHE A 82 -16.93 0.00 -5.90
C PHE A 82 -17.59 0.03 -7.28
N ASP A 83 -17.02 -0.70 -8.25
CA ASP A 83 -17.52 -0.72 -9.63
C ASP A 83 -18.92 -1.34 -9.71
N CYS A 84 -19.16 -2.44 -8.99
CA CYS A 84 -20.48 -3.08 -8.97
C CYS A 84 -21.56 -2.15 -8.39
N VAL A 85 -21.24 -1.39 -7.34
CA VAL A 85 -22.15 -0.38 -6.78
C VAL A 85 -22.42 0.73 -7.79
N LEU A 86 -21.38 1.21 -8.48
CA LEU A 86 -21.51 2.24 -9.50
C LEU A 86 -22.39 1.81 -10.66
N GLU A 87 -22.20 0.59 -11.17
CA GLU A 87 -23.04 0.00 -12.21
C GLU A 87 -24.48 -0.14 -11.75
N ARG A 88 -24.69 -0.63 -10.52
CA ARG A 88 -26.03 -0.78 -9.95
C ARG A 88 -26.79 0.54 -9.90
N ILE A 89 -26.12 1.63 -9.52
CA ILE A 89 -26.70 2.97 -9.48
C ILE A 89 -27.03 3.47 -10.89
N ARG A 90 -26.14 3.22 -11.86
CA ARG A 90 -26.38 3.58 -13.27
C ARG A 90 -27.59 2.84 -13.84
N GLU A 91 -27.75 1.56 -13.52
CA GLU A 91 -28.91 0.76 -13.93
C GLU A 91 -30.22 1.25 -13.29
N SER A 92 -30.18 1.64 -12.01
CA SER A 92 -31.37 2.06 -11.27
C SER A 92 -31.85 3.46 -11.69
N GLU A 93 -30.92 4.41 -11.83
CA GLU A 93 -31.27 5.81 -12.15
C GLU A 93 -31.38 6.06 -13.65
N LYS A 94 -30.70 5.27 -14.49
CA LYS A 94 -30.64 5.42 -15.95
C LYS A 94 -30.32 6.87 -16.35
N PRO A 95 -29.11 7.36 -16.03
CA PRO A 95 -28.70 8.73 -16.35
C PRO A 95 -28.88 9.01 -17.85
N ALA A 96 -29.42 10.19 -18.18
CA ALA A 96 -29.48 10.67 -19.56
C ALA A 96 -28.07 10.98 -20.11
N ASP A 97 -27.92 11.18 -21.43
CA ASP A 97 -26.62 11.41 -22.09
C ASP A 97 -25.85 12.63 -21.55
N ASP A 98 -26.54 13.60 -20.98
CA ASP A 98 -25.98 14.81 -20.36
C ASP A 98 -25.69 14.64 -18.85
N GLN A 99 -26.03 13.48 -18.29
CA GLN A 99 -25.88 13.15 -16.88
C GLN A 99 -24.82 12.08 -16.66
N SER A 100 -24.14 12.15 -15.52
CA SER A 100 -23.10 11.18 -15.14
C SER A 100 -23.18 10.87 -13.66
N VAL A 101 -22.94 9.62 -13.28
CA VAL A 101 -22.85 9.21 -11.87
C VAL A 101 -21.40 9.33 -11.41
N SER A 102 -21.17 10.10 -10.36
CA SER A 102 -19.85 10.35 -9.75
C SER A 102 -19.85 10.02 -8.26
N TYR A 103 -18.73 9.53 -7.75
CA TYR A 103 -18.56 9.31 -6.31
C TYR A 103 -18.21 10.62 -5.60
N LEU A 104 -18.96 10.97 -4.54
CA LEU A 104 -18.77 12.20 -3.76
C LEU A 104 -17.98 11.97 -2.46
N GLY A 105 -17.75 10.72 -2.08
CA GLY A 105 -17.10 10.34 -0.82
C GLY A 105 -18.06 9.75 0.21
N SER A 106 -17.51 9.03 1.19
CA SER A 106 -18.24 8.48 2.34
C SER A 106 -19.49 7.67 1.98
N GLY A 107 -19.42 6.81 0.97
CA GLY A 107 -20.58 6.00 0.55
C GLY A 107 -21.68 6.78 -0.18
N ILE A 108 -21.41 8.04 -0.56
CA ILE A 108 -22.35 8.91 -1.27
C ILE A 108 -21.95 8.99 -2.74
N PHE A 109 -22.92 8.71 -3.61
CA PHE A 109 -22.84 8.92 -5.04
C PHE A 109 -23.71 10.11 -5.43
N GLY A 110 -23.30 10.83 -6.48
CA GLY A 110 -23.98 11.98 -7.01
C GLY A 110 -24.30 11.78 -8.48
N LEU A 111 -25.54 12.05 -8.86
CA LEU A 111 -25.88 12.26 -10.26
C LEU A 111 -25.53 13.70 -10.63
N ILE A 112 -24.59 13.87 -11.55
CA ILE A 112 -24.09 15.15 -12.03
C ILE A 112 -24.73 15.42 -13.39
N GLY A 113 -25.45 16.53 -13.51
CA GLY A 113 -25.94 17.06 -14.79
C GLY A 113 -25.20 18.34 -15.18
N LYS A 114 -25.68 18.98 -16.24
CA LYS A 114 -25.25 20.32 -16.64
C LYS A 114 -26.40 21.30 -16.50
N ASP A 115 -26.09 22.48 -15.99
CA ASP A 115 -27.04 23.60 -15.97
C ASP A 115 -27.14 24.26 -17.36
N ASP A 116 -28.05 25.23 -17.53
CA ASP A 116 -28.22 26.01 -18.76
C ASP A 116 -26.92 26.72 -19.20
N GLU A 117 -26.03 27.04 -18.24
CA GLU A 117 -24.70 27.61 -18.49
C GLU A 117 -23.59 26.57 -18.76
N GLY A 118 -23.92 25.28 -18.79
CA GLY A 118 -22.97 24.18 -19.01
C GLY A 118 -22.10 23.83 -17.79
N LYS A 119 -22.37 24.41 -16.61
CA LYS A 119 -21.66 24.12 -15.35
C LYS A 119 -22.16 22.78 -14.78
N PRO A 120 -21.27 21.95 -14.21
CA PRO A 120 -21.68 20.69 -13.58
C PRO A 120 -22.45 20.97 -12.28
N VAL A 121 -23.65 20.41 -12.16
CA VAL A 121 -24.50 20.54 -10.98
C VAL A 121 -24.88 19.17 -10.46
N ILE A 122 -24.84 18.98 -9.14
CA ILE A 122 -25.28 17.74 -8.49
C ILE A 122 -26.81 17.75 -8.45
N LEU A 123 -27.44 16.92 -9.28
CA LEU A 123 -28.90 16.79 -9.39
C LEU A 123 -29.48 15.97 -8.24
N LYS A 124 -28.82 14.87 -7.89
CA LYS A 124 -29.30 13.92 -6.88
C LYS A 124 -28.13 13.33 -6.11
N LYS A 125 -28.31 13.15 -4.80
CA LYS A 125 -27.38 12.38 -3.96
C LYS A 125 -28.02 11.04 -3.64
N ILE A 126 -27.24 9.99 -3.79
CA ILE A 126 -27.63 8.59 -3.61
C ILE A 126 -26.69 8.03 -2.56
N THR A 127 -27.23 7.78 -1.37
CA THR A 127 -26.47 7.21 -0.28
C THR A 127 -26.66 5.70 -0.32
N ILE A 128 -25.56 4.96 -0.48
CA ILE A 128 -25.57 3.49 -0.51
C ILE A 128 -25.64 2.93 0.91
N GLU A 129 -25.01 3.63 1.86
CA GLU A 129 -25.11 3.34 3.29
C GLU A 129 -26.28 4.14 3.88
N THR A 130 -27.30 3.48 4.42
CA THR A 130 -28.41 4.19 5.05
C THR A 130 -27.95 4.88 6.35
N PRO A 131 -28.08 6.21 6.49
CA PRO A 131 -27.63 6.92 7.70
C PRO A 131 -28.40 6.51 8.97
N ASP A 132 -29.58 5.90 8.83
CA ASP A 132 -30.41 5.45 9.96
C ASP A 132 -29.77 4.27 10.73
N GLU A 133 -29.07 3.38 10.04
CA GLU A 133 -28.37 2.22 10.63
C GLU A 133 -27.17 2.66 11.48
N THR A 134 -26.44 3.70 11.03
CA THR A 134 -25.31 4.26 11.78
C THR A 134 -25.74 4.98 13.08
N LYS A 135 -26.95 5.57 13.09
CA LYS A 135 -27.52 6.23 14.28
C LYS A 135 -28.00 5.19 15.30
N ALA A 136 -28.64 4.13 14.85
CA ALA A 136 -29.05 3.00 15.69
C ALA A 136 -27.83 2.33 16.35
N MET A 137 -26.76 2.06 15.60
CA MET A 137 -25.52 1.50 16.14
C MET A 137 -24.85 2.41 17.19
N LYS A 138 -24.80 3.73 16.93
CA LYS A 138 -24.19 4.68 17.87
C LYS A 138 -24.95 4.76 19.19
N THR A 139 -26.28 4.67 19.15
CA THR A 139 -27.13 4.62 20.35
C THR A 139 -26.94 3.30 21.12
N TYR A 140 -26.80 2.17 20.43
CA TYR A 140 -26.57 0.85 21.04
C TYR A 140 -25.20 0.76 21.76
N ILE A 141 -24.13 1.22 21.12
CA ILE A 141 -22.79 1.23 21.74
C ILE A 141 -22.73 2.16 22.96
N SER A 142 -23.52 3.24 22.97
CA SER A 142 -23.58 4.16 24.12
C SER A 142 -24.30 3.58 25.34
N THR A 143 -25.29 2.72 25.12
CA THR A 143 -26.08 2.09 26.19
C THR A 143 -25.39 0.90 26.82
N LEU A 144 -24.58 0.14 26.07
CA LEU A 144 -23.76 -0.97 26.59
C LEU A 144 -22.55 -0.54 27.42
N ARG A 145 -22.18 0.74 27.38
CA ARG A 145 -21.08 1.32 28.18
C ARG A 145 -21.55 1.93 29.52
N SER A 146 -22.84 1.80 29.85
CA SER A 146 -23.43 2.24 31.13
C SER A 146 -23.70 1.03 32.03
#